data_AF-A0AAP8GFC4-F1
#
_entry.id   AF-A0AAP8GFC4-F1
#
_cell.length_a   1.000
_cell.length_b   1.000
_cell.length_c   1.000
_cell.angle_alpha   90.00
_cell.angle_beta   90.00
_cell.angle_gamma   90.00
#
_symmetry.space_group_name_H-M   'P 1'
#
loop_
_entity.id
_entity.type
_entity.pdbx_description
1 polymer ?
#
loop_
_entity_poly.entity_id
_entity_poly.type
_entity_poly.pdbx_seq_one_letter_code
_entity_poly.pdbx_strand_id
1 'polypeptide(L)'
;DVLLQFEDFAQKNAMPLLNRYRNEICSFNDDIQGTAAVTVGTLIAASRGAGSQLSEQKIVFLGAGSAGCGIAEQIIAQIVREGLS
;
A
#
# COMPACT_ATOMS: atom_id res chain seq x y z
N ASP A 1 -13.96 22.35 0.10
CA ASP A 1 -12.76 21.53 -0.06
C ASP A 1 -12.93 20.55 -1.22
N VAL A 2 -11.82 20.12 -1.82
CA VAL A 2 -11.79 19.14 -2.92
C VAL A 2 -10.90 17.96 -2.55
N LEU A 3 -11.29 16.75 -2.98
CA LEU A 3 -10.46 15.55 -2.93
C LEU A 3 -9.77 15.37 -4.29
N LEU A 4 -8.44 15.23 -4.29
CA LEU A 4 -7.64 15.03 -5.50
C LEU A 4 -7.07 13.60 -5.53
N GLN A 5 -7.51 12.80 -6.48
CA GLN A 5 -6.94 11.49 -6.77
C GLN A 5 -5.94 11.59 -7.93
N PHE A 6 -4.72 11.10 -7.71
CA PHE A 6 -3.74 10.87 -8.78
C PHE A 6 -3.91 9.45 -9.34
N GLU A 7 -3.87 9.33 -10.67
CA GLU A 7 -4.08 8.07 -11.40
C GLU A 7 -3.11 7.97 -12.58
N ASP A 8 -2.60 6.76 -12.87
CA ASP A 8 -1.86 6.41 -14.09
C ASP A 8 -0.61 7.28 -14.35
N PHE A 9 0.00 7.82 -13.30
CA PHE A 9 1.27 8.54 -13.43
C PHE A 9 2.42 7.56 -13.61
N ALA A 10 3.32 7.85 -14.55
CA ALA A 10 4.57 7.10 -14.70
C ALA A 10 5.30 6.99 -13.34
N GLN A 11 5.88 5.83 -13.04
CA GLN A 11 6.49 5.52 -11.74
C GLN A 11 7.44 6.61 -11.22
N LYS A 12 8.24 7.20 -12.11
CA LYS A 12 9.20 8.28 -11.79
C LYS A 12 8.53 9.58 -11.28
N ASN A 13 7.22 9.74 -11.49
CA ASN A 13 6.45 10.94 -11.13
C ASN A 13 5.42 10.65 -10.02
N ALA A 14 4.81 9.46 -10.00
CA ALA A 14 3.72 9.13 -9.08
C ALA A 14 4.11 9.36 -7.61
N MET A 15 5.24 8.78 -7.17
CA MET A 15 5.70 8.90 -5.77
C MET A 15 6.16 10.33 -5.42
N PRO A 16 6.96 11.03 -6.25
CA PRO A 16 7.30 12.44 -5.99
C PRO A 16 6.08 13.36 -5.89
N LEU A 17 5.07 13.19 -6.75
CA LEU A 17 3.86 14.00 -6.72
C LEU A 17 3.05 13.76 -5.44
N LEU A 18 2.85 12.48 -5.08
CA LEU A 18 2.15 12.12 -3.84
C LEU A 18 2.85 12.72 -2.62
N ASN A 19 4.17 12.55 -2.50
CA ASN A 19 4.93 13.06 -1.36
C ASN A 19 4.90 14.60 -1.26
N ARG A 20 4.88 15.28 -2.42
CA ARG A 20 4.80 16.74 -2.46
C ARG A 20 3.45 17.26 -1.97
N TYR A 21 2.36 16.69 -2.47
CA TYR A 21 1.03 17.31 -2.34
C TYR A 21 0.14 16.74 -1.22
N ARG A 22 0.43 15.56 -0.70
CA ARG A 22 -0.40 14.90 0.33
C ARG A 22 -0.66 15.70 1.61
N ASN A 23 0.21 16.68 1.91
CA ASN A 23 0.09 17.56 3.09
C ASN A 23 -0.33 18.99 2.72
N GLU A 24 -0.52 19.30 1.44
CA GLU A 24 -0.92 20.62 0.93
C GLU A 24 -2.38 20.63 0.47
N ILE A 25 -2.84 19.53 -0.13
CA ILE A 25 -4.21 19.31 -0.57
C ILE A 25 -4.65 17.89 -0.18
N CYS A 26 -5.91 17.73 0.19
CA CYS A 26 -6.52 16.42 0.46
C CYS A 26 -6.38 15.53 -0.79
N SER A 27 -5.37 14.67 -0.80
CA SER A 27 -4.98 13.92 -1.98
C SER A 27 -4.36 12.57 -1.67
N PHE A 28 -4.51 11.67 -2.64
CA PHE A 28 -3.94 10.32 -2.61
C PHE A 28 -3.67 9.83 -4.04
N ASN A 29 -2.89 8.77 -4.19
CA ASN A 29 -2.68 8.10 -5.47
C ASN A 29 -3.25 6.67 -5.40
N ASP A 30 -4.14 6.30 -6.32
CA ASP A 30 -4.85 5.01 -6.26
C ASP A 30 -3.94 3.81 -6.63
N ASP A 31 -3.06 3.99 -7.61
CA ASP A 31 -2.07 2.98 -8.03
C ASP A 31 -1.15 2.56 -6.88
N ILE A 32 -0.83 3.50 -5.98
CA ILE A 32 0.05 3.27 -4.82
C ILE A 32 -0.77 2.88 -3.59
N GLN A 33 -1.74 3.70 -3.19
CA GLN A 33 -2.42 3.57 -1.90
C GLN A 33 -3.71 2.74 -1.98
N GLY A 34 -4.49 2.89 -3.06
CA GLY A 34 -5.71 2.12 -3.28
C GLY A 34 -5.41 0.65 -3.50
N THR A 35 -4.50 0.35 -4.44
CA THR A 35 -4.03 -1.01 -4.73
C THR A 35 -3.41 -1.68 -3.49
N ALA A 36 -2.65 -0.92 -2.69
CA ALA A 36 -2.08 -1.43 -1.44
C ALA A 36 -3.16 -1.75 -0.40
N ALA A 37 -4.16 -0.88 -0.22
CA ALA A 37 -5.23 -1.10 0.75
C ALA A 37 -6.06 -2.36 0.44
N VAL A 38 -6.48 -2.54 -0.82
CA VAL A 38 -7.25 -3.74 -1.20
C VAL A 38 -6.41 -5.02 -1.07
N THR A 39 -5.12 -4.95 -1.42
CA THR A 39 -4.21 -6.10 -1.32
C THR A 39 -3.99 -6.51 0.14
N VAL A 40 -3.68 -5.56 1.02
CA VAL A 40 -3.50 -5.85 2.46
C VAL A 40 -4.79 -6.35 3.09
N GLY A 41 -5.94 -5.73 2.79
CA GLY A 41 -7.24 -6.21 3.28
C GLY A 41 -7.51 -7.67 2.87
N THR A 42 -7.18 -8.01 1.63
CA THR A 42 -7.30 -9.39 1.12
C THR A 42 -6.35 -10.36 1.83
N LEU A 43 -5.09 -9.96 2.04
CA LEU A 43 -4.10 -10.78 2.73
C LEU A 43 -4.47 -11.02 4.20
N ILE A 44 -4.96 -10.01 4.92
CA ILE A 44 -5.48 -10.16 6.29
C ILE A 44 -6.61 -11.19 6.32
N ALA A 45 -7.57 -11.09 5.40
CA ALA A 45 -8.69 -12.02 5.33
C ALA A 45 -8.22 -13.45 5.00
N ALA A 46 -7.29 -13.60 4.06
CA ALA A 46 -6.72 -14.88 3.67
C ALA A 46 -5.93 -15.54 4.83
N SER A 47 -5.07 -14.78 5.52
CA SER A 47 -4.34 -15.28 6.69
C SER A 47 -5.27 -15.78 7.79
N ARG A 48 -6.33 -15.01 8.11
CA ARG A 48 -7.36 -15.42 9.07
C ARG A 48 -8.11 -16.67 8.61
N GLY A 49 -8.44 -16.76 7.32
CA GLY A 49 -9.05 -17.95 6.72
C GLY A 49 -8.16 -19.20 6.82
N ALA A 50 -6.84 -19.02 6.81
CA ALA A 50 -5.84 -20.06 7.04
C ALA A 50 -5.55 -20.33 8.54
N GLY A 51 -6.23 -19.65 9.47
CA GLY A 51 -6.02 -19.80 10.92
C GLY A 51 -4.73 -19.15 11.43
N SER A 52 -4.22 -18.13 10.73
CA SER A 52 -2.94 -17.45 11.00
C SER A 52 -3.09 -15.93 10.94
N GLN A 53 -2.04 -15.20 11.31
CA GLN A 53 -1.94 -13.76 11.13
C GLN A 53 -1.13 -13.40 9.87
N LEU A 54 -1.24 -12.15 9.39
CA LEU A 54 -0.45 -11.71 8.24
C LEU A 54 1.05 -11.68 8.57
N SER A 55 1.38 -11.28 9.79
CA SER A 55 2.73 -11.30 10.38
C SER A 55 3.42 -12.67 10.39
N GLU A 56 2.66 -13.77 10.24
CA GLU A 56 3.19 -15.14 10.17
C GLU A 56 3.51 -15.58 8.74
N GLN A 57 3.15 -14.78 7.73
CA GLN A 57 3.33 -15.11 6.31
C GLN A 57 4.68 -14.62 5.77
N LYS A 58 5.27 -15.42 4.87
CA LYS A 58 6.40 -14.98 4.03
C LYS A 58 5.86 -14.58 2.66
N ILE A 59 6.09 -13.32 2.27
CA ILE A 59 5.50 -12.73 1.07
C ILE A 59 6.61 -12.41 0.07
N VAL A 60 6.40 -12.81 -1.19
CA VAL A 60 7.32 -12.56 -2.31
C VAL A 60 6.59 -11.75 -3.37
N PHE A 61 7.23 -10.68 -3.84
CA PHE A 61 6.68 -9.82 -4.88
C PHE A 61 7.29 -10.15 -6.24
N LEU A 62 6.44 -10.33 -7.25
CA LEU A 62 6.84 -10.35 -8.66
C LEU A 62 6.67 -8.95 -9.25
N GLY A 63 7.74 -8.15 -9.20
CA GLY A 63 7.76 -6.77 -9.70
C GLY A 63 8.05 -5.75 -8.59
N ALA A 64 8.97 -4.82 -8.85
CA ALA A 64 9.46 -3.81 -7.92
C ALA A 64 9.13 -2.37 -8.39
N GLY A 65 7.94 -2.21 -8.99
CA GLY A 65 7.40 -0.91 -9.43
C GLY A 65 6.73 -0.11 -8.29
N SER A 66 6.11 1.03 -8.61
CA SER A 66 5.39 1.87 -7.64
C SER A 66 4.30 1.09 -6.88
N ALA A 67 3.51 0.29 -7.59
CA ALA A 67 2.47 -0.55 -6.98
C ALA A 67 3.08 -1.59 -6.03
N GLY A 68 4.10 -2.34 -6.48
CA GLY A 68 4.76 -3.37 -5.67
C GLY A 68 5.37 -2.80 -4.38
N CYS A 69 6.08 -1.68 -4.49
CA CYS A 69 6.64 -0.98 -3.32
C CYS A 69 5.54 -0.42 -2.41
N GLY A 70 4.48 0.19 -2.96
CA GLY A 70 3.35 0.72 -2.19
C GLY A 70 2.63 -0.36 -1.37
N ILE A 71 2.38 -1.52 -1.98
CA ILE A 71 1.82 -2.68 -1.30
C ILE A 71 2.77 -3.18 -0.20
N ALA A 72 4.06 -3.33 -0.49
CA ALA A 72 5.05 -3.81 0.48
C ALA A 72 5.12 -2.91 1.72
N GLU A 73 5.12 -1.59 1.55
CA GLU A 73 5.11 -0.64 2.67
C GLU A 73 3.83 -0.76 3.53
N GLN A 74 2.66 -0.95 2.92
CA GLN A 74 1.42 -1.16 3.67
C GLN A 74 1.39 -2.52 4.39
N ILE A 75 1.95 -3.56 3.79
CA ILE A 75 2.13 -4.86 4.45
C ILE A 75 3.04 -4.71 5.68
N ILE A 76 4.18 -4.04 5.53
CA ILE A 76 5.10 -3.78 6.66
C ILE A 76 4.36 -3.02 7.77
N ALA A 77 3.66 -1.94 7.42
CA ALA A 77 2.89 -1.17 8.39
C ALA A 77 1.84 -2.03 9.12
N GLN A 78 1.15 -2.93 8.41
CA GLN A 78 0.19 -3.85 9.02
C GLN A 78 0.86 -4.89 9.92
N ILE A 79 1.99 -5.46 9.50
CA ILE A 79 2.76 -6.43 10.28
C ILE A 79 3.32 -5.79 11.56
N VAL A 80 3.73 -4.52 11.51
CA VAL A 80 4.12 -3.74 12.71
C VAL A 80 2.93 -3.54 13.64
N ARG A 81 1.72 -3.28 13.11
CA ARG A 81 0.50 -3.19 13.93
C ARG A 81 0.11 -4.51 14.59
N GLU A 82 0.53 -5.64 14.02
CA GLU A 82 0.38 -6.98 14.59
C GLU A 82 1.47 -7.32 15.63
N GLY A 83 2.42 -6.42 15.87
CA GLY A 83 3.37 -6.48 16.99
C GLY A 83 4.82 -6.80 16.61
N LEU A 84 5.17 -6.83 15.32
CA LEU A 84 6.56 -7.01 14.88
C LEU A 84 7.30 -5.67 14.72
N SER A 85 8.64 -5.72 14.60
CA SER A 85 9.56 -4.58 14.47
C SER A 85 10.39 -4.62 13.20
#